data_AF-A0A923LFP8-F1
#
_entry.id   AF-A0A923LFP8-F1
#
_cell.length_a   1.000
_cell.length_b   1.000
_cell.length_c   1.000
_cell.angle_alpha   90.00
_cell.angle_beta   90.00
_cell.angle_gamma   90.00
#
_symmetry.space_group_name_H-M   'P 1'
#
loop_
_entity.id
_entity.type
_entity.pdbx_description
1 polymer ?
#
loop_
_entity_poly.entity_id
_entity_poly.type
_entity_poly.pdbx_seq_one_letter_code
_entity_poly.pdbx_strand_id
1 'polypeptide(L)'
;MTESEKRRRDLLRQTRKLYDENTSLPAVHPRYGNLIHELYDKEEQEEPHSSFFFRAALGILCFVCYICIDTNKIEVAEVGSEQIVNQIEKQMNVEALEEVWKQL
;
A
#
# COMPACT_ATOMS: atom_id res chain seq x y z
N MET A 1 -32.54 32.47 -45.30
CA MET A 1 -32.10 31.08 -45.09
C MET A 1 -33.09 30.18 -45.79
N THR A 2 -32.59 29.27 -46.61
CA THR A 2 -33.45 28.27 -47.27
C THR A 2 -33.83 27.15 -46.29
N GLU A 3 -34.95 26.48 -46.53
CA GLU A 3 -35.41 25.35 -45.68
C GLU A 3 -34.35 24.23 -45.57
N SER A 4 -33.57 24.02 -46.64
CA SER A 4 -32.45 23.09 -46.65
C SER A 4 -31.33 23.50 -45.69
N GLU A 5 -30.98 24.79 -45.63
CA GLU A 5 -29.99 25.32 -44.70
C GLU A 5 -30.45 25.20 -43.24
N LYS A 6 -31.74 25.44 -42.98
CA LYS A 6 -32.33 25.29 -41.65
C LYS A 6 -32.26 23.83 -41.19
N ARG A 7 -32.71 22.90 -42.03
CA ARG A 7 -32.63 21.46 -41.77
C ARG A 7 -31.19 20.99 -41.53
N ARG A 8 -30.24 21.47 -42.32
CA ARG A 8 -28.81 21.14 -42.15
C ARG A 8 -28.29 21.60 -40.79
N ARG A 9 -28.65 22.81 -40.35
CA ARG A 9 -28.24 23.34 -39.04
C ARG A 9 -28.86 22.56 -37.88
N ASP A 10 -30.12 22.17 -38.02
CA ASP A 10 -30.80 21.41 -36.97
C ASP A 10 -30.26 19.98 -36.86
N LEU A 11 -29.93 19.34 -37.99
CA LEU A 11 -29.23 18.05 -38.00
C LEU A 11 -27.86 18.15 -37.33
N LEU A 12 -27.05 19.17 -37.66
CA LEU A 12 -25.73 19.37 -37.04
C LEU A 12 -25.82 19.62 -35.53
N ARG A 13 -26.85 20.35 -35.07
CA ARG A 13 -27.11 20.55 -33.65
C ARG A 13 -27.46 19.23 -32.95
N GLN A 14 -28.28 18.40 -33.57
CA GLN A 14 -28.63 17.08 -33.04
C GLN A 14 -27.41 16.17 -32.97
N THR A 15 -26.57 16.13 -34.02
CA THR A 15 -25.35 15.30 -34.02
C THR A 15 -24.36 15.79 -32.97
N ARG A 16 -24.15 17.11 -32.85
CA ARG A 16 -23.28 17.67 -31.82
C ARG A 16 -23.76 17.26 -30.43
N LYS A 17 -25.05 17.39 -30.11
CA LYS A 17 -25.60 16.97 -28.81
C LYS A 17 -25.39 15.48 -28.52
N LEU A 18 -25.57 14.60 -29.52
CA LEU A 18 -25.36 13.15 -29.35
C LEU A 18 -23.92 12.77 -28.98
N TYR A 19 -22.93 13.52 -29.47
CA TYR A 19 -21.51 13.31 -29.16
C TYR A 19 -21.05 14.10 -27.93
N ASP A 20 -21.67 15.24 -27.63
CA ASP A 20 -21.39 16.09 -26.47
C ASP A 20 -21.94 15.47 -25.17
N GLU A 21 -23.09 14.79 -25.24
CA GLU A 21 -23.66 14.02 -24.11
C GLU A 21 -22.93 12.69 -23.88
N ASN A 22 -22.27 12.15 -24.91
CA ASN A 22 -21.40 10.99 -24.81
C ASN A 22 -19.95 11.43 -24.56
N THR A 23 -19.70 12.07 -23.41
CA THR A 23 -18.36 12.12 -22.79
C THR A 23 -17.96 10.73 -22.26
N SER A 24 -18.37 9.66 -22.95
CA SER A 24 -17.87 8.31 -22.68
C SER A 24 -16.53 8.18 -23.40
N LEU A 25 -15.54 7.66 -22.67
CA LEU A 25 -14.25 7.30 -23.25
C LEU A 25 -14.52 6.46 -24.51
N PRO A 26 -13.96 6.84 -25.68
CA PRO A 26 -14.21 6.09 -26.91
C PRO A 26 -13.86 4.62 -26.68
N ALA A 27 -14.60 3.72 -27.32
CA ALA A 27 -14.35 2.28 -27.22
C ALA A 27 -12.96 1.96 -27.79
N VAL A 28 -11.95 1.94 -26.91
CA VAL A 28 -10.54 1.74 -27.25
C VAL A 28 -10.07 0.40 -26.70
N HIS A 29 -9.19 -0.24 -27.45
CA HIS A 29 -8.58 -1.50 -27.04
C HIS A 29 -7.84 -1.34 -25.70
N PRO A 30 -7.98 -2.28 -24.72
CA PRO A 30 -7.46 -2.13 -23.36
C PRO A 30 -5.97 -1.73 -23.28
N ARG A 31 -5.17 -2.16 -24.26
CA ARG A 31 -3.75 -1.80 -24.40
C ARG A 31 -3.48 -0.30 -24.41
N TYR A 32 -4.39 0.50 -24.98
CA TYR A 32 -4.21 1.95 -25.12
C TYR A 32 -5.04 2.75 -24.12
N GLY A 33 -5.66 2.08 -23.14
CA GLY A 33 -6.51 2.72 -22.13
C GLY A 33 -5.80 3.86 -21.40
N ASN A 34 -4.52 3.68 -21.05
CA ASN A 34 -3.72 4.69 -20.36
C ASN A 34 -3.54 5.99 -21.17
N LEU A 35 -3.36 5.87 -22.50
CA LEU A 35 -3.16 7.03 -23.37
C LEU A 35 -4.45 7.84 -23.54
N ILE A 36 -5.60 7.16 -23.59
CA ILE A 36 -6.91 7.80 -23.68
C ILE A 36 -7.24 8.48 -22.36
N HIS A 37 -6.95 7.84 -21.24
CA HIS A 37 -7.14 8.44 -19.91
C HIS A 37 -6.29 9.71 -19.78
N GLU A 38 -5.02 9.71 -20.17
CA GLU A 38 -4.18 10.92 -20.19
C GLU A 38 -4.75 12.07 -21.06
N LEU A 39 -5.39 11.74 -22.18
CA LEU A 39 -5.92 12.73 -23.14
C LEU A 39 -7.24 13.36 -22.68
N TYR A 40 -8.10 12.57 -22.05
CA TYR A 40 -9.47 12.95 -21.71
C TYR A 40 -9.67 13.23 -20.22
N ASP A 41 -8.84 12.67 -19.36
CA ASP A 41 -8.89 12.87 -17.91
C ASP A 41 -8.04 14.09 -17.52
N LYS A 42 -8.55 15.26 -17.89
CA LYS A 42 -7.93 16.56 -17.56
C LYS A 42 -8.47 17.17 -16.25
N GLU A 43 -9.40 16.49 -15.58
CA GLU A 43 -10.08 17.04 -14.41
C GLU A 43 -9.67 16.33 -13.11
N GLU A 44 -9.14 15.11 -13.20
CA GLU A 44 -8.56 14.36 -12.06
C GLU A 44 -7.05 14.18 -12.23
N GLN A 45 -6.33 15.25 -12.58
CA GLN A 45 -4.93 15.35 -12.16
C GLN A 45 -4.92 15.51 -10.63
N GLU A 46 -5.24 14.42 -9.93
CA GLU A 46 -4.77 14.21 -8.58
C GLU A 46 -3.25 14.33 -8.67
N GLU A 47 -2.75 15.49 -8.24
CA GLU A 47 -1.34 15.77 -7.98
C GLU A 47 -0.68 14.46 -7.53
N PRO A 48 0.35 13.94 -8.23
CA PRO A 48 0.90 12.64 -7.92
C PRO A 48 1.34 12.67 -6.46
N HIS A 49 0.55 12.02 -5.58
CA HIS A 49 0.73 12.11 -4.15
C HIS A 49 2.08 11.48 -3.83
N SER A 50 3.10 12.35 -3.76
CA SER A 50 4.50 11.96 -3.77
C SER A 50 4.86 11.35 -2.41
N SER A 51 4.54 10.07 -2.26
CA SER A 51 4.80 9.29 -1.06
C SER A 51 6.30 9.11 -0.75
N PHE A 52 7.19 9.66 -1.58
CA PHE A 52 8.63 9.64 -1.37
C PHE A 52 9.02 10.26 -0.03
N PHE A 53 8.49 11.45 0.29
CA PHE A 53 8.80 12.13 1.55
C PHE A 53 8.29 11.34 2.76
N PHE A 54 7.08 10.78 2.67
CA PHE A 54 6.53 9.94 3.73
C PHE A 54 7.34 8.66 3.95
N ARG A 55 7.75 7.98 2.87
CA ARG A 55 8.60 6.79 2.93
C ARG A 55 9.98 7.10 3.48
N ALA A 56 10.57 8.22 3.08
CA ALA A 56 11.87 8.68 3.59
C ALA A 56 11.78 9.04 5.08
N ALA A 57 10.73 9.76 5.50
CA ALA A 57 10.51 10.13 6.89
C ALA A 57 10.30 8.89 7.78
N LEU A 58 9.51 7.91 7.31
CA LEU A 58 9.32 6.64 8.02
C LEU A 58 10.63 5.87 8.16
N GLY A 59 11.44 5.79 7.09
CA GLY A 59 12.74 5.12 7.12
C GLY A 59 13.72 5.76 8.09
N ILE A 60 13.80 7.10 8.11
CA ILE A 60 14.65 7.85 9.04
C ILE A 60 14.16 7.64 10.49
N LEU A 61 12.85 7.69 10.72
CA LEU A 61 12.26 7.46 12.04
C LEU A 61 12.58 6.05 12.56
N CYS A 62 12.41 5.01 11.74
CA CYS A 62 12.78 3.64 12.11
C CYS A 62 14.27 3.51 12.42
N PHE A 63 15.14 4.19 11.67
CA PHE A 63 16.58 4.19 11.90
C PHE A 63 16.95 4.88 13.22
N VAL A 64 16.35 6.02 13.54
CA VAL A 64 16.53 6.70 14.83
C VAL A 64 16.02 5.84 15.99
N CYS A 65 14.87 5.19 15.83
CA CYS A 65 14.35 4.25 16.83
C CYS A 65 15.32 3.09 17.07
N TYR A 66 15.88 2.51 16.01
CA TYR A 66 16.88 1.44 16.11
C TYR A 66 18.11 1.89 16.87
N ILE A 67 18.67 3.06 16.53
CA ILE A 67 19.82 3.62 17.24
C ILE A 67 19.46 3.88 18.71
N CYS A 68 18.30 4.45 19.00
CA CYS A 68 17.86 4.68 20.38
C CYS A 68 17.77 3.38 21.19
N ILE A 69 17.25 2.30 20.61
CA ILE A 69 17.16 0.99 21.27
C ILE A 69 18.56 0.44 21.53
N ASP A 70 19.45 0.53 20.54
CA ASP A 70 20.83 0.06 20.60
C ASP A 70 21.66 0.84 21.63
N THR A 71 21.58 2.18 21.63
CA THR A 71 22.34 3.05 22.53
C THR A 71 21.86 2.99 23.97
N ASN A 72 20.54 2.87 24.18
CA ASN A 72 20.00 2.80 25.53
C ASN A 72 20.03 1.38 26.10
N LYS A 73 20.49 0.37 25.34
CA LYS A 73 20.42 -1.06 25.71
C LYS A 73 19.10 -1.38 26.40
N ILE A 74 17.99 -0.86 25.85
CA ILE A 74 16.68 -1.08 26.44
C ILE A 74 16.38 -2.55 26.20
N GLU A 75 16.56 -3.34 27.25
CA GLU A 75 16.10 -4.71 27.33
C GLU A 75 14.56 -4.66 27.29
N VAL A 76 13.99 -4.65 26.08
CA VAL A 76 12.52 -4.68 25.85
C VAL A 76 11.90 -6.01 26.34
N ALA A 77 12.70 -6.93 26.84
CA ALA A 77 12.23 -7.98 27.69
C ALA A 77 13.26 -8.19 28.79
N GLU A 78 12.85 -7.93 30.02
CA GLU A 78 13.48 -8.36 31.27
C GLU A 78 13.43 -9.91 31.38
N VAL A 79 13.88 -10.60 30.34
CA VAL A 79 14.18 -12.04 30.34
C VAL A 79 15.67 -12.15 30.10
N GLY A 80 16.43 -11.82 31.13
CA GLY A 80 17.84 -12.14 31.17
C GLY A 80 18.00 -13.63 30.86
N SER A 81 18.89 -13.97 29.92
CA SER A 81 19.17 -15.36 29.52
C SER A 81 19.45 -16.27 30.71
N GLU A 82 20.02 -15.72 31.79
CA GLU A 82 20.22 -16.42 33.07
C GLU A 82 18.91 -16.87 33.73
N GLN A 83 17.84 -16.08 33.65
CA GLN A 83 16.55 -16.39 34.26
C GLN A 83 15.87 -17.56 33.54
N ILE A 84 16.01 -17.64 32.21
CA ILE A 84 15.54 -18.77 31.40
C ILE A 84 16.32 -20.04 31.74
N VAL A 85 17.65 -19.97 31.83
CA VAL A 85 18.50 -21.12 32.18
C VAL A 85 18.20 -21.64 33.60
N ASN A 86 18.07 -20.74 34.57
CA ASN A 86 17.78 -21.09 35.96
C ASN A 86 16.37 -21.69 36.13
N GLN A 87 15.41 -21.27 35.30
CA GLN A 87 14.06 -21.83 35.29
C GLN A 87 13.99 -23.21 34.59
N ILE A 88 14.81 -23.44 33.56
CA ILE A 88 14.99 -24.76 32.93
C ILE A 88 15.68 -25.73 33.91
N GLU A 89 16.72 -25.27 34.60
CA GLU A 89 17.45 -26.05 35.61
C GLU A 89 16.55 -26.44 36.79
N LYS A 90 15.66 -25.54 37.24
CA LYS A 90 14.63 -25.89 38.23
C LYS A 90 13.55 -26.85 37.73
N GLN A 91 13.22 -26.84 36.44
CA GLN A 91 12.22 -27.74 35.85
C GLN A 91 12.79 -29.14 35.58
N MET A 92 14.09 -29.24 35.29
CA MET A 92 14.79 -30.52 35.20
C MET A 92 15.10 -31.04 36.59
N ASN A 93 14.11 -31.63 37.27
CA ASN A 93 14.34 -32.32 38.52
C ASN A 93 15.30 -33.51 38.28
N VAL A 94 16.55 -33.33 38.68
CA VAL A 94 17.66 -34.28 38.48
C VAL A 94 17.38 -35.61 39.17
N GLU A 95 16.63 -35.59 40.28
CA GLU A 95 16.20 -36.79 41.00
C GLU A 95 15.26 -37.66 40.16
N ALA A 96 14.31 -37.05 39.43
CA ALA A 96 13.39 -37.78 38.56
C ALA A 96 14.10 -38.41 37.35
N LEU A 97 15.15 -37.77 36.86
CA LEU A 97 16.00 -38.30 35.78
C LEU A 97 16.85 -39.48 36.27
N GLU A 98 17.36 -39.42 37.50
CA GLU A 98 18.16 -40.51 38.09
C GLU A 98 17.32 -41.75 38.39
N GLU A 99 16.06 -41.58 38.81
CA GLU A 99 15.12 -42.68 39.02
C GLU A 99 14.78 -43.41 37.71
N VAL A 100 14.52 -42.67 36.62
CA VAL A 100 14.27 -43.25 35.29
C VAL A 100 15.50 -43.99 34.78
N TRP A 101 16.70 -43.46 35.00
CA TRP A 101 17.96 -44.11 34.61
C TRP A 101 18.25 -45.40 35.36
N LYS A 102 17.84 -45.50 36.64
CA LYS A 102 17.94 -46.74 37.43
C LYS A 102 16.89 -47.78 37.05
N GLN A 103 15.83 -47.38 36.36
CA GLN A 103 14.76 -48.27 35.88
C GLN A 103 15.01 -48.82 34.47
N LEU A 104 16.03 -48.35 33.76
CA LEU A 104 16.46 -48.87 32.46
C LEU A 104 17.51 -49.97 32.61
#